data_AF-A0A6H1ZGA2-F1
#
_entry.id   AF-A0A6H1ZGA2-F1
#
_cell.length_a   1.000
_cell.length_b   1.000
_cell.length_c   1.000
_cell.angle_alpha   90.00
_cell.angle_beta   90.00
_cell.angle_gamma   90.00
#
_symmetry.space_group_name_H-M   'P 1'
#
loop_
_entity.id
_entity.type
_entity.pdbx_description
1 polymer ?
#
loop_
_entity_poly.entity_id
_entity_poly.type
_entity_poly.pdbx_seq_one_letter_code
_entity_poly.pdbx_strand_id
1 'polypeptide(L)'
;MAYKKYLNAAGDVVTPANEEEYQNFQKLGFKEAGFQKEEGYIGTPEKEFTPFKEDPYQEEVRRYTQGLGGADRIVPTAGEETQIREDVRKQMQSYIDAIDAYANRLVAREEQRGLERRGEAGALKIAGGLGASPRGAAMIEKAEELTTGKLKDIESERTLQKEAVLLKIDERADKKIELERTRALQNQETYMASLKSIRDDARDDVGNLAKTGVSIESLKAQRTTDGDNYYDKLLADTGYSELQLDSLYNAAKPQPDQYTEIQYSKNGNRWLKRIGFVNGQKVEYDYDLGLPYTEEEDIETIKGLPYRKLVDENGKITYEAVEGIKEEPDKSPTSVQEYEYYKKQELDAGRTPKSYEAWGEKPVEIIKEEKLLTPEQIAQYQYDYPDAGIKMGDTNITAQTKIGGGQEIDLTETTFSGLTATFKDGSKMTFPDQQSLDQFKQDNNLTEQKTEEGITPAKITTPIYGTSELAKKTNLVDRLKFKQDQNVKMGQAKNVGLREELAKEGYPIEEIDKLLNPLGTKLAEAGKWITDLFSGNK
;
A
#
# COMPACT_ATOMS: atom_id res chain seq x y z
N MET A 1 41.36 -44.86 27.77
CA MET A 1 41.83 -43.46 27.93
C MET A 1 41.48 -42.56 26.74
N ALA A 2 41.54 -43.04 25.49
CA ALA A 2 41.24 -42.23 24.30
C ALA A 2 39.81 -41.63 24.24
N TYR A 3 38.83 -42.25 24.91
CA TYR A 3 37.42 -41.84 24.89
C TYR A 3 37.14 -40.46 25.53
N LYS A 4 37.90 -40.07 26.57
CA LYS A 4 37.64 -38.83 27.31
C LYS A 4 37.90 -37.55 26.50
N LYS A 5 38.69 -37.63 25.42
CA LYS A 5 38.99 -36.46 24.59
C LYS A 5 37.77 -36.01 23.76
N TYR A 6 36.82 -36.91 23.52
CA TYR A 6 35.65 -36.66 22.68
C TYR A 6 34.37 -36.42 23.50
N LEU A 7 34.47 -36.20 24.81
CA LEU A 7 33.34 -35.83 25.65
C LEU A 7 33.54 -34.42 26.21
N ASN A 8 32.50 -33.60 26.20
CA ASN A 8 32.50 -32.32 26.91
C ASN A 8 32.37 -32.55 28.42
N ALA A 9 32.40 -31.47 29.21
CA ALA A 9 32.24 -31.55 30.67
C ALA A 9 30.88 -32.13 31.12
N ALA A 10 29.86 -32.11 30.27
CA ALA A 10 28.54 -32.68 30.52
C ALA A 10 28.44 -34.18 30.11
N GLY A 11 29.47 -34.73 29.46
CA GLY A 11 29.49 -36.11 28.99
C GLY A 11 28.89 -36.32 27.60
N ASP A 12 28.60 -35.24 26.86
CA ASP A 12 28.12 -35.33 25.48
C ASP A 12 29.29 -35.47 24.51
N VAL A 13 29.05 -36.19 23.40
CA VAL A 13 30.03 -36.40 22.35
C VAL A 13 30.31 -35.08 21.60
N VAL A 14 31.56 -34.67 21.56
CA VAL A 14 32.02 -33.46 20.85
C VAL A 14 32.42 -33.83 19.43
N THR A 15 31.99 -33.03 18.46
CA THR A 15 32.32 -33.19 17.04
C THR A 15 33.84 -33.07 16.82
N PRO A 16 34.48 -33.99 16.07
CA PRO A 16 35.91 -33.91 15.77
C PRO A 16 36.25 -32.62 15.03
N ALA A 17 37.38 -31.98 15.39
CA ALA A 17 37.72 -30.67 14.83
C ALA A 17 38.40 -30.73 13.45
N ASN A 18 38.86 -31.91 13.03
CA ASN A 18 39.53 -32.12 11.75
C ASN A 18 39.43 -33.58 11.27
N GLU A 19 39.83 -33.82 10.02
CA GLU A 19 39.76 -35.14 9.36
C GLU A 19 40.56 -36.22 10.11
N GLU A 20 41.73 -35.90 10.66
CA GLU A 20 42.53 -36.88 11.41
C GLU A 20 41.82 -37.32 12.70
N GLU A 21 41.18 -36.38 13.41
CA GLU A 21 40.37 -36.69 14.59
C GLU A 21 39.11 -37.47 14.24
N TYR A 22 38.49 -37.20 13.09
CA TYR A 22 37.31 -37.94 12.59
C TYR A 22 37.66 -39.39 12.23
N GLN A 23 38.79 -39.62 11.55
CA GLN A 23 39.27 -40.96 11.22
C GLN A 23 39.62 -41.78 12.48
N ASN A 24 40.20 -41.13 13.50
CA ASN A 24 40.43 -41.76 14.79
C ASN A 24 39.11 -42.02 15.55
N PHE A 25 38.13 -41.11 15.43
CA PHE A 25 36.80 -41.27 16.00
C PHE A 25 36.05 -42.48 15.40
N GLN A 26 36.13 -42.68 14.08
CA GLN A 26 35.56 -43.86 13.41
C GLN A 26 36.24 -45.17 13.83
N LYS A 27 37.58 -45.18 13.96
CA LYS A 27 38.33 -46.36 14.43
C LYS A 27 37.97 -46.80 15.85
N LEU A 28 37.46 -45.88 16.67
CA LEU A 28 36.99 -46.15 18.04
C LEU A 28 35.58 -46.78 18.09
N GLY A 29 34.93 -47.01 16.94
CA GLY A 29 33.71 -47.82 16.84
C GLY A 29 32.40 -47.03 17.00
N PHE A 30 32.44 -45.70 16.94
CA PHE A 30 31.22 -44.88 16.87
C PHE A 30 30.59 -45.00 15.48
N LYS A 31 29.72 -46.02 15.30
CA LYS A 31 28.87 -46.15 14.12
C LYS A 31 27.67 -45.22 14.25
N GLU A 32 27.57 -44.26 13.34
CA GLU A 32 26.34 -43.55 12.92
C GLU A 32 25.43 -43.02 14.05
N ALA A 33 26.00 -42.27 15.00
CA ALA A 33 25.19 -41.36 15.82
C ALA A 33 24.78 -40.12 14.98
N GLY A 34 24.05 -40.30 13.87
CA GLY A 34 23.42 -39.20 13.12
C GLY A 34 24.30 -38.08 12.54
N PHE A 35 25.63 -38.12 12.74
CA PHE A 35 26.56 -37.15 12.18
C PHE A 35 26.75 -37.45 10.68
N GLN A 36 25.89 -36.88 9.85
CA GLN A 36 26.21 -36.73 8.44
C GLN A 36 27.50 -35.92 8.36
N LYS A 37 28.45 -36.42 7.57
CA LYS A 37 29.66 -35.71 7.22
C LYS A 37 29.22 -34.41 6.55
N GLU A 38 29.29 -33.28 7.27
CA GLU A 38 29.38 -31.98 6.61
C GLU A 38 30.71 -32.02 5.86
N GLU A 39 30.64 -32.43 4.60
CA GLU A 39 31.76 -32.26 3.68
C GLU A 39 32.19 -30.80 3.77
N GLY A 40 33.48 -30.61 4.00
CA GLY A 40 34.05 -29.29 4.23
C GLY A 40 33.56 -28.30 3.19
N TYR A 41 33.12 -27.14 3.69
CA TYR A 41 32.98 -25.89 2.95
C TYR A 41 34.31 -25.56 2.23
N ILE A 42 34.51 -26.16 1.06
CA ILE A 42 35.42 -25.69 0.03
C ILE A 42 34.55 -25.52 -1.21
N GLY A 43 34.09 -24.28 -1.39
CA GLY A 43 33.15 -23.89 -2.43
C GLY A 43 31.71 -24.03 -1.95
N THR A 44 31.09 -22.90 -1.58
CA THR A 44 29.64 -22.75 -1.80
C THR A 44 29.34 -23.32 -3.20
N PRO A 45 28.39 -24.27 -3.35
CA PRO A 45 28.02 -24.74 -4.68
C PRO A 45 27.79 -23.49 -5.54
N GLU A 46 28.48 -23.40 -6.67
CA GLU A 46 28.23 -22.34 -7.65
C GLU A 46 26.72 -22.39 -7.91
N LYS A 47 25.96 -21.47 -7.31
CA LYS A 47 24.55 -21.30 -7.62
C LYS A 47 24.53 -21.11 -9.13
N GLU A 48 23.92 -22.05 -9.83
CA GLU A 48 23.86 -22.03 -11.28
C GLU A 48 23.42 -20.64 -11.73
N PHE A 49 24.15 -20.09 -12.69
CA PHE A 49 23.86 -18.78 -13.26
C PHE A 49 22.42 -18.77 -13.77
N THR A 50 21.52 -18.15 -13.02
CA THR A 50 20.24 -17.74 -13.55
C THR A 50 20.48 -16.45 -14.32
N PRO A 51 20.25 -16.43 -15.66
CA PRO A 51 20.34 -15.21 -16.43
C PRO A 51 19.38 -14.17 -15.83
N PHE A 52 19.77 -12.90 -15.91
CA PHE A 52 18.93 -11.78 -15.51
C PHE A 52 17.57 -11.94 -16.22
N LYS A 53 16.52 -12.14 -15.43
CA LYS A 53 15.16 -12.22 -15.95
C LYS A 53 14.76 -10.78 -16.25
N GLU A 54 14.73 -10.42 -17.53
CA GLU A 54 14.25 -9.10 -17.95
C GLU A 54 12.89 -8.83 -17.30
N ASP A 55 12.70 -7.58 -16.87
CA ASP A 55 11.42 -7.11 -16.34
C ASP A 55 10.32 -7.46 -17.37
N PRO A 56 9.30 -8.25 -16.99
CA PRO A 56 8.22 -8.64 -17.89
C PRO A 56 7.56 -7.44 -18.58
N TYR A 57 7.53 -6.28 -17.91
CA TYR A 57 7.06 -5.04 -18.51
C TYR A 57 7.97 -4.59 -19.65
N GLN A 58 9.29 -4.57 -19.46
CA GLN A 58 10.24 -4.16 -20.50
C GLN A 58 10.19 -5.10 -21.70
N GLU A 59 10.05 -6.40 -21.44
CA GLU A 59 9.82 -7.37 -22.50
C GLU A 59 8.53 -7.06 -23.28
N GLU A 60 7.45 -6.73 -22.57
CA GLU A 60 6.15 -6.49 -23.17
C GLU A 60 6.11 -5.17 -23.96
N VAL A 61 6.69 -4.09 -23.42
CA VAL A 61 6.92 -2.82 -24.11
C VAL A 61 7.75 -3.04 -25.37
N ARG A 62 8.83 -3.82 -25.29
CA ARG A 62 9.68 -4.13 -26.44
C ARG A 62 8.94 -4.94 -27.49
N ARG A 63 8.19 -5.99 -27.10
CA ARG A 63 7.37 -6.80 -28.01
C ARG A 63 6.33 -5.95 -28.73
N TYR A 64 5.72 -5.01 -28.01
CA TYR A 64 4.71 -4.12 -28.57
C TYR A 64 5.34 -3.10 -29.54
N THR A 65 6.39 -2.40 -29.11
CA THR A 65 7.09 -1.38 -29.93
C THR A 65 7.75 -1.95 -31.19
N GLN A 66 8.20 -3.20 -31.17
CA GLN A 66 8.75 -3.90 -32.34
C GLN A 66 7.69 -4.43 -33.30
N GLY A 67 6.40 -4.20 -33.04
CA GLY A 67 5.29 -4.68 -33.87
C GLY A 67 5.08 -6.19 -33.81
N LEU A 68 5.82 -6.90 -32.95
CA LEU A 68 5.73 -8.35 -32.77
C LEU A 68 4.52 -8.77 -31.92
N GLY A 69 3.89 -7.82 -31.22
CA GLY A 69 2.85 -8.11 -30.22
C GLY A 69 1.39 -7.81 -30.61
N GLY A 70 1.11 -7.25 -31.79
CA GLY A 70 -0.18 -6.55 -32.03
C GLY A 70 -0.96 -6.83 -33.32
N ALA A 71 -0.39 -7.48 -34.34
CA ALA A 71 -1.07 -7.56 -35.65
C ALA A 71 -2.29 -8.51 -35.69
N ASP A 72 -2.28 -9.59 -34.91
CA ASP A 72 -3.27 -10.68 -35.01
C ASP A 72 -4.14 -10.87 -33.75
N ARG A 73 -4.11 -9.93 -32.79
CA ARG A 73 -4.88 -10.07 -31.55
C ARG A 73 -6.32 -9.61 -31.73
N ILE A 74 -7.26 -10.45 -31.30
CA ILE A 74 -8.68 -10.17 -31.28
C ILE A 74 -9.05 -9.63 -29.90
N VAL A 75 -10.02 -8.72 -29.83
CA VAL A 75 -10.62 -8.26 -28.58
C VAL A 75 -11.07 -9.47 -27.75
N PRO A 76 -10.76 -9.52 -26.43
CA PRO A 76 -11.18 -10.64 -25.58
C PRO A 76 -12.67 -10.94 -25.71
N THR A 77 -12.99 -12.20 -25.95
CA THR A 77 -14.35 -12.71 -25.93
C THR A 77 -14.88 -12.75 -24.49
N ALA A 78 -16.20 -12.80 -24.29
CA ALA A 78 -16.79 -12.90 -22.95
C ALA A 78 -16.28 -14.13 -22.14
N GLY A 79 -15.90 -15.20 -22.83
CA GLY A 79 -15.28 -16.37 -22.22
C GLY A 79 -13.86 -16.07 -21.70
N GLU A 80 -13.05 -15.39 -22.49
CA GLU A 80 -11.70 -14.96 -22.10
C GLU A 80 -11.74 -13.90 -20.99
N GLU A 81 -12.69 -12.96 -21.04
CA GLU A 81 -12.90 -12.00 -19.95
C GLU A 81 -13.22 -12.70 -18.62
N THR A 82 -14.02 -13.76 -18.68
CA THR A 82 -14.33 -14.58 -17.48
C THR A 82 -13.07 -15.29 -16.96
N GLN A 83 -12.21 -15.78 -17.86
CA GLN A 83 -10.92 -16.38 -17.48
C GLN A 83 -9.99 -15.34 -16.85
N ILE A 84 -9.87 -14.14 -17.43
CA ILE A 84 -9.07 -13.05 -16.86
C ILE A 84 -9.54 -12.70 -15.43
N ARG A 85 -10.86 -12.61 -15.20
CA ARG A 85 -11.42 -12.38 -13.86
C ARG A 85 -11.04 -13.50 -12.88
N GLU A 86 -11.15 -14.74 -13.31
CA GLU A 86 -10.81 -15.89 -12.47
C GLU A 86 -9.30 -15.96 -12.17
N ASP A 87 -8.44 -15.63 -13.13
CA ASP A 87 -7.00 -15.60 -12.95
C ASP A 87 -6.59 -14.48 -11.98
N VAL A 88 -7.18 -13.29 -12.09
CA VAL A 88 -6.96 -12.20 -11.12
C VAL A 88 -7.46 -12.60 -9.74
N ARG A 89 -8.63 -13.25 -9.64
CA ARG A 89 -9.15 -13.77 -8.37
C ARG A 89 -8.18 -14.77 -7.73
N LYS A 90 -7.67 -15.73 -8.50
CA LYS A 90 -6.66 -16.70 -8.03
C LYS A 90 -5.36 -16.04 -7.58
N GLN A 91 -4.90 -15.03 -8.32
CA GLN A 91 -3.70 -14.27 -7.95
C GLN A 91 -3.87 -13.58 -6.60
N MET A 92 -5.00 -12.90 -6.41
CA MET A 92 -5.29 -12.16 -5.18
C MET A 92 -5.74 -13.04 -4.01
N GLN A 93 -6.09 -14.31 -4.24
CA GLN A 93 -6.40 -15.25 -3.18
C GLN A 93 -5.23 -15.41 -2.20
N SER A 94 -4.00 -15.44 -2.71
CA SER A 94 -2.80 -15.49 -1.86
C SER A 94 -2.64 -14.28 -0.95
N TYR A 95 -3.09 -13.09 -1.39
CA TYR A 95 -3.13 -11.89 -0.56
C TYR A 95 -4.19 -12.03 0.56
N ILE A 96 -5.36 -12.60 0.24
CA ILE A 96 -6.38 -12.93 1.23
C ILE A 96 -5.84 -13.94 2.25
N ASP A 97 -5.13 -14.97 1.80
CA ASP A 97 -4.54 -15.99 2.66
C ASP A 97 -3.46 -15.40 3.57
N ALA A 98 -2.70 -14.41 3.09
CA ALA A 98 -1.73 -13.66 3.89
C ALA A 98 -2.41 -12.82 4.99
N ILE A 99 -3.53 -12.15 4.68
CA ILE A 99 -4.35 -11.43 5.68
C ILE A 99 -4.86 -12.42 6.73
N ASP A 100 -5.42 -13.55 6.31
CA ASP A 100 -5.94 -14.57 7.22
C ASP A 100 -4.84 -15.14 8.14
N ALA A 101 -3.67 -15.44 7.58
CA ALA A 101 -2.53 -15.93 8.34
C ALA A 101 -2.05 -14.91 9.39
N TYR A 102 -2.01 -13.62 9.04
CA TYR A 102 -1.64 -12.56 9.97
C TYR A 102 -2.68 -12.36 11.08
N ALA A 103 -3.96 -12.27 10.72
CA ALA A 103 -5.04 -12.13 11.70
C ALA A 103 -5.08 -13.31 12.67
N ASN A 104 -4.85 -14.54 12.19
CA ASN A 104 -4.76 -15.73 13.05
C ASN A 104 -3.60 -15.63 14.06
N ARG A 105 -2.46 -15.05 13.69
CA ARG A 105 -1.35 -14.78 14.64
C ARG A 105 -1.75 -13.73 15.68
N LEU A 106 -2.49 -12.70 15.29
CA LEU A 106 -3.00 -11.69 16.23
C LEU A 106 -4.01 -12.28 17.20
N VAL A 107 -4.95 -13.11 16.72
CA VAL A 107 -5.90 -13.85 17.54
C VAL A 107 -5.17 -14.70 18.57
N ALA A 108 -4.22 -15.54 18.13
CA ALA A 108 -3.46 -16.40 19.06
C ALA A 108 -2.68 -15.59 20.12
N ARG A 109 -2.09 -14.46 19.74
CA ARG A 109 -1.40 -13.55 20.67
C ARG A 109 -2.36 -12.92 21.67
N GLU A 110 -3.54 -12.50 21.22
CA GLU A 110 -4.52 -11.85 22.09
C GLU A 110 -5.23 -12.84 23.02
N GLU A 111 -5.46 -14.09 22.57
CA GLU A 111 -5.92 -15.18 23.43
C GLU A 111 -4.93 -15.46 24.56
N GLN A 112 -3.62 -15.53 24.25
CA GLN A 112 -2.59 -15.68 25.27
C GLN A 112 -2.61 -14.53 26.28
N ARG A 113 -2.67 -13.27 25.80
CA ARG A 113 -2.80 -12.10 26.67
C ARG A 113 -4.08 -12.11 27.50
N GLY A 114 -5.17 -12.64 26.95
CA GLY A 114 -6.43 -12.82 27.67
C GLY A 114 -6.30 -13.80 28.83
N LEU A 115 -5.59 -14.92 28.64
CA LEU A 115 -5.27 -15.87 29.71
C LEU A 115 -4.41 -15.23 30.80
N GLU A 116 -3.41 -14.43 30.41
CA GLU A 116 -2.56 -13.68 31.34
C GLU A 116 -3.39 -12.69 32.17
N ARG A 117 -4.19 -11.83 31.54
CA ARG A 117 -5.08 -10.87 32.23
C ARG A 117 -6.07 -11.56 33.16
N ARG A 118 -6.64 -12.69 32.73
CA ARG A 118 -7.53 -13.50 33.56
C ARG A 118 -6.80 -14.07 34.78
N GLY A 119 -5.57 -14.54 34.58
CA GLY A 119 -4.69 -15.01 35.64
C GLY A 119 -4.35 -13.91 36.65
N GLU A 120 -4.00 -12.72 36.17
CA GLU A 120 -3.75 -11.52 36.99
C GLU A 120 -4.99 -11.10 37.77
N ALA A 121 -6.15 -11.01 37.12
CA ALA A 121 -7.42 -10.71 37.79
C ALA A 121 -7.75 -11.76 38.86
N GLY A 122 -7.49 -13.04 38.57
CA GLY A 122 -7.62 -14.14 39.53
C GLY A 122 -6.66 -14.03 40.72
N ALA A 123 -5.40 -13.68 40.47
CA ALA A 123 -4.39 -13.47 41.51
C ALA A 123 -4.75 -12.28 42.40
N LEU A 124 -5.17 -11.15 41.82
CA LEU A 124 -5.65 -9.97 42.54
C LEU A 124 -6.90 -10.29 43.36
N LYS A 125 -7.83 -11.09 42.80
CA LYS A 125 -9.02 -11.57 43.51
C LYS A 125 -8.65 -12.37 44.75
N ILE A 126 -7.65 -13.26 44.66
CA ILE A 126 -7.19 -14.07 45.80
C ILE A 126 -6.45 -13.19 46.81
N ALA A 127 -5.48 -12.39 46.35
CA ALA A 127 -4.65 -11.53 47.20
C ALA A 127 -5.48 -10.48 47.96
N GLY A 128 -6.54 -9.97 47.35
CA GLY A 128 -7.46 -9.01 47.97
C GLY A 128 -8.48 -9.63 48.94
N GLY A 129 -8.46 -10.95 49.16
CA GLY A 129 -9.48 -11.64 49.97
C GLY A 129 -10.87 -11.62 49.32
N LEU A 130 -10.95 -11.30 48.03
CA LEU A 130 -12.19 -11.14 47.26
C LEU A 130 -12.64 -12.44 46.58
N GLY A 131 -12.03 -13.58 46.93
CA GLY A 131 -12.23 -14.90 46.33
C GLY A 131 -13.70 -15.33 46.18
N ALA A 132 -14.53 -15.01 47.16
CA ALA A 132 -15.96 -15.32 47.17
C ALA A 132 -16.86 -14.09 46.93
N SER A 133 -16.27 -12.91 46.75
CA SER A 133 -17.06 -11.68 46.60
C SER A 133 -17.54 -11.51 45.15
N PRO A 134 -18.73 -10.93 44.92
CA PRO A 134 -19.20 -10.55 43.59
C PRO A 134 -18.23 -9.62 42.84
N ARG A 135 -17.48 -8.78 43.57
CA ARG A 135 -16.47 -7.88 43.00
C ARG A 135 -15.30 -8.65 42.36
N GLY A 136 -14.86 -9.73 43.01
CA GLY A 136 -13.81 -10.60 42.45
C GLY A 136 -14.27 -11.33 41.19
N ALA A 137 -15.55 -11.75 41.13
CA ALA A 137 -16.12 -12.34 39.92
C ALA A 137 -16.19 -11.32 38.76
N ALA A 138 -16.67 -10.10 39.05
CA ALA A 138 -16.76 -9.01 38.06
C ALA A 138 -15.40 -8.61 37.47
N MET A 139 -14.30 -8.73 38.22
CA MET A 139 -12.95 -8.46 37.69
C MET A 139 -12.52 -9.48 36.63
N ILE A 140 -12.81 -10.75 36.86
CA ILE A 140 -12.52 -11.83 35.89
C ILE A 140 -13.39 -11.65 34.65
N GLU A 141 -14.69 -11.41 34.84
CA GLU A 141 -15.64 -11.16 33.76
C GLU A 141 -15.20 -9.98 32.89
N LYS A 142 -14.79 -8.86 33.50
CA LYS A 142 -14.28 -7.70 32.75
C LYS A 142 -13.01 -8.01 31.94
N ALA A 143 -12.14 -8.89 32.44
CA ALA A 143 -10.95 -9.32 31.69
C ALA A 143 -11.32 -10.22 30.49
N GLU A 144 -12.32 -11.07 30.65
CA GLU A 144 -12.88 -11.91 29.58
C GLU A 144 -13.62 -11.07 28.53
N GLU A 145 -14.45 -10.11 28.96
CA GLU A 145 -15.13 -9.15 28.08
C GLU A 145 -14.14 -8.32 27.27
N LEU A 146 -13.07 -7.81 27.90
CA LEU A 146 -12.02 -7.06 27.20
C LEU A 146 -11.35 -7.91 26.12
N THR A 147 -10.99 -9.15 26.45
CA THR A 147 -10.36 -10.09 25.50
C THR A 147 -11.32 -10.41 24.35
N THR A 148 -12.58 -10.70 24.66
CA THR A 148 -13.62 -10.98 23.65
C THR A 148 -13.85 -9.78 22.73
N GLY A 149 -13.86 -8.56 23.28
CA GLY A 149 -13.93 -7.32 22.52
C GLY A 149 -12.76 -7.18 21.55
N LYS A 150 -11.52 -7.42 22.03
CA LYS A 150 -10.32 -7.35 21.19
C LYS A 150 -10.28 -8.39 20.09
N LEU A 151 -10.71 -9.62 20.37
CA LEU A 151 -10.83 -10.67 19.35
C LEU A 151 -11.85 -10.29 18.27
N LYS A 152 -12.98 -9.70 18.68
CA LYS A 152 -14.00 -9.20 17.74
C LYS A 152 -13.48 -8.04 16.88
N ASP A 153 -12.69 -7.14 17.46
CA ASP A 153 -12.07 -6.03 16.73
C ASP A 153 -11.13 -6.58 15.64
N ILE A 154 -10.26 -7.57 15.98
CA ILE A 154 -9.35 -8.24 15.04
C ILE A 154 -10.13 -8.91 13.91
N GLU A 155 -11.24 -9.61 14.23
CA GLU A 155 -12.07 -10.28 13.24
C GLU A 155 -12.78 -9.30 12.28
N SER A 156 -13.22 -8.18 12.82
CA SER A 156 -13.87 -7.11 12.05
C SER A 156 -12.86 -6.47 11.10
N GLU A 157 -11.65 -6.20 11.57
CA GLU A 157 -10.56 -5.68 10.75
C GLU A 157 -10.17 -6.67 9.64
N ARG A 158 -10.04 -7.96 9.96
CA ARG A 158 -9.81 -9.03 8.97
C ARG A 158 -10.86 -9.01 7.86
N THR A 159 -12.14 -8.90 8.22
CA THR A 159 -13.24 -8.90 7.26
C THR A 159 -13.19 -7.67 6.36
N LEU A 160 -12.98 -6.48 6.92
CA LEU A 160 -12.86 -5.23 6.16
C LEU A 160 -11.67 -5.26 5.19
N GLN A 161 -10.52 -5.78 5.63
CA GLN A 161 -9.34 -5.93 4.76
C GLN A 161 -9.62 -6.89 3.60
N LYS A 162 -10.32 -8.00 3.84
CA LYS A 162 -10.71 -8.95 2.78
C LYS A 162 -11.71 -8.34 1.79
N GLU A 163 -12.71 -7.60 2.27
CA GLU A 163 -13.66 -6.89 1.41
C GLU A 163 -12.98 -5.86 0.52
N ALA A 164 -12.02 -5.09 1.07
CA ALA A 164 -11.23 -4.15 0.27
C ALA A 164 -10.43 -4.84 -0.84
N VAL A 165 -9.91 -6.05 -0.58
CA VAL A 165 -9.19 -6.86 -1.58
C VAL A 165 -10.15 -7.42 -2.64
N LEU A 166 -11.34 -7.86 -2.24
CA LEU A 166 -12.37 -8.34 -3.18
C LEU A 166 -12.80 -7.23 -4.15
N LEU A 167 -12.94 -5.99 -3.69
CA LEU A 167 -13.21 -4.86 -4.57
C LEU A 167 -12.07 -4.61 -5.57
N LYS A 168 -10.82 -4.67 -5.09
CA LYS A 168 -9.64 -4.54 -5.96
C LYS A 168 -9.50 -5.66 -6.99
N ILE A 169 -9.99 -6.87 -6.71
CA ILE A 169 -9.99 -7.98 -7.68
C ILE A 169 -10.81 -7.61 -8.91
N ASP A 170 -12.01 -7.08 -8.73
CA ASP A 170 -12.88 -6.71 -9.85
C ASP A 170 -12.29 -5.54 -10.64
N GLU A 171 -11.77 -4.52 -9.95
CA GLU A 171 -11.09 -3.37 -10.58
C GLU A 171 -9.86 -3.80 -11.39
N ARG A 172 -9.01 -4.68 -10.85
CA ARG A 172 -7.83 -5.22 -11.54
C ARG A 172 -8.23 -6.07 -12.75
N ALA A 173 -9.28 -6.88 -12.62
CA ALA A 173 -9.76 -7.68 -13.73
C ALA A 173 -10.30 -6.80 -14.86
N ASP A 174 -11.06 -5.76 -14.54
CA ASP A 174 -11.55 -4.78 -15.52
C ASP A 174 -10.39 -4.05 -16.21
N LYS A 175 -9.37 -3.61 -15.45
CA LYS A 175 -8.14 -3.01 -16.00
C LYS A 175 -7.40 -3.96 -16.94
N LYS A 176 -7.27 -5.25 -16.60
CA LYS A 176 -6.63 -6.25 -17.47
C LYS A 176 -7.44 -6.53 -18.75
N ILE A 177 -8.77 -6.56 -18.66
CA ILE A 177 -9.64 -6.69 -19.83
C ILE A 177 -9.48 -5.47 -20.75
N GLU A 178 -9.49 -4.27 -20.18
CA GLU A 178 -9.28 -3.03 -20.94
C GLU A 178 -7.88 -2.97 -21.56
N LEU A 179 -6.86 -3.45 -20.85
CA LEU A 179 -5.51 -3.60 -21.36
C LEU A 179 -5.46 -4.53 -22.58
N GLU A 180 -6.09 -5.71 -22.52
CA GLU A 180 -6.13 -6.63 -23.68
C GLU A 180 -6.97 -6.08 -24.84
N ARG A 181 -8.03 -5.31 -24.56
CA ARG A 181 -8.80 -4.58 -25.57
C ARG A 181 -7.95 -3.52 -26.27
N THR A 182 -7.30 -2.65 -25.50
CA THR A 182 -6.45 -1.56 -26.05
C THR A 182 -5.26 -2.12 -26.81
N ARG A 183 -4.71 -3.25 -26.36
CA ARG A 183 -3.70 -4.03 -27.08
C ARG A 183 -4.22 -4.51 -28.43
N ALA A 184 -5.40 -5.13 -28.49
CA ALA A 184 -6.02 -5.59 -29.73
C ALA A 184 -6.34 -4.44 -30.69
N LEU A 185 -6.69 -3.26 -30.15
CA LEU A 185 -6.94 -2.03 -30.93
C LEU A 185 -5.67 -1.30 -31.39
N GLN A 186 -4.48 -1.81 -31.07
CA GLN A 186 -3.19 -1.22 -31.45
C GLN A 186 -3.01 0.24 -30.97
N ASN A 187 -3.67 0.63 -29.88
CA ASN A 187 -3.49 1.94 -29.28
C ASN A 187 -2.31 1.94 -28.30
N GLN A 188 -1.12 2.25 -28.83
CA GLN A 188 0.14 2.19 -28.08
C GLN A 188 0.12 3.06 -26.82
N GLU A 189 -0.32 4.31 -26.94
CA GLU A 189 -0.26 5.26 -25.83
C GLU A 189 -1.15 4.80 -24.66
N THR A 190 -2.38 4.40 -24.95
CA THR A 190 -3.30 3.88 -23.93
C THR A 190 -2.82 2.56 -23.34
N TYR A 191 -2.22 1.68 -24.16
CA TYR A 191 -1.66 0.41 -23.67
C TYR A 191 -0.50 0.65 -22.69
N MET A 192 0.44 1.54 -23.04
CA MET A 192 1.59 1.89 -22.20
C MET A 192 1.15 2.56 -20.89
N ALA A 193 0.16 3.46 -20.96
CA ALA A 193 -0.42 4.09 -19.77
C ALA A 193 -1.11 3.06 -18.85
N SER A 194 -1.85 2.11 -19.41
CA SER A 194 -2.50 1.04 -18.65
C SER A 194 -1.47 0.10 -18.00
N LEU A 195 -0.40 -0.27 -18.70
CA LEU A 195 0.68 -1.05 -18.10
C LEU A 195 1.36 -0.32 -16.94
N LYS A 196 1.63 0.99 -17.09
CA LYS A 196 2.18 1.82 -16.00
C LYS A 196 1.24 1.85 -14.80
N SER A 197 -0.06 2.12 -15.03
CA SER A 197 -1.07 2.13 -13.96
C SER A 197 -1.13 0.80 -13.20
N ILE A 198 -1.04 -0.34 -13.89
CA ILE A 198 -1.04 -1.67 -13.25
C ILE A 198 0.20 -1.85 -12.35
N ARG A 199 1.38 -1.38 -12.79
CA ARG A 199 2.60 -1.44 -11.97
C ARG A 199 2.50 -0.54 -10.74
N ASP A 200 1.97 0.66 -10.91
CA ASP A 200 1.79 1.60 -9.79
C ASP A 200 0.78 1.05 -8.77
N ASP A 201 -0.34 0.49 -9.22
CA ASP A 201 -1.30 -0.21 -8.35
C ASP A 201 -0.63 -1.39 -7.61
N ALA A 202 0.25 -2.15 -8.29
CA ALA A 202 0.99 -3.24 -7.67
C ALA A 202 1.97 -2.75 -6.60
N ARG A 203 2.66 -1.63 -6.85
CA ARG A 203 3.56 -1.00 -5.85
C ARG A 203 2.78 -0.51 -4.64
N ASP A 204 1.64 0.12 -4.86
CA ASP A 204 0.74 0.56 -3.79
C ASP A 204 0.21 -0.62 -2.97
N ASP A 205 -0.12 -1.73 -3.62
CA ASP A 205 -0.55 -2.95 -2.93
C ASP A 205 0.55 -3.59 -2.09
N VAL A 206 1.80 -3.60 -2.58
CA VAL A 206 2.96 -4.00 -1.77
C VAL A 206 3.12 -3.09 -0.54
N GLY A 207 2.98 -1.77 -0.73
CA GLY A 207 3.03 -0.81 0.37
C GLY A 207 1.90 -1.02 1.39
N ASN A 208 0.69 -1.30 0.93
CA ASN A 208 -0.45 -1.59 1.80
C ASN A 208 -0.27 -2.92 2.54
N LEU A 209 0.27 -3.95 1.88
CA LEU A 209 0.60 -5.24 2.50
C LEU A 209 1.68 -5.11 3.58
N ALA A 210 2.65 -4.21 3.40
CA ALA A 210 3.64 -3.94 4.42
C ALA A 210 3.02 -3.28 5.66
N LYS A 211 2.06 -2.36 5.46
CA LYS A 211 1.34 -1.70 6.55
C LYS A 211 0.51 -2.66 7.40
N THR A 212 0.05 -3.78 6.84
CA THR A 212 -0.69 -4.79 7.61
C THR A 212 0.20 -5.57 8.58
N GLY A 213 1.53 -5.49 8.47
CA GLY A 213 2.44 -6.20 9.37
C GLY A 213 2.68 -7.67 9.00
N VAL A 214 2.25 -8.10 7.80
CA VAL A 214 2.70 -9.36 7.21
C VAL A 214 4.23 -9.30 7.09
N SER A 215 4.93 -10.43 7.29
CA SER A 215 6.38 -10.45 7.07
C SER A 215 6.67 -10.82 5.62
N ILE A 216 7.67 -10.18 5.02
CA ILE A 216 8.07 -10.47 3.64
C ILE A 216 8.58 -11.91 3.49
N GLU A 217 9.14 -12.47 4.55
CA GLU A 217 9.56 -13.87 4.64
C GLU A 217 8.35 -14.81 4.62
N SER A 218 7.22 -14.40 5.22
CA SER A 218 5.98 -15.19 5.14
C SER A 218 5.46 -15.20 3.70
N LEU A 219 5.57 -14.07 2.98
CA LEU A 219 5.24 -14.00 1.55
C LEU A 219 6.16 -14.89 0.72
N LYS A 220 7.48 -14.83 0.96
CA LYS A 220 8.47 -15.69 0.29
C LYS A 220 8.25 -17.18 0.58
N ALA A 221 7.75 -17.53 1.76
CA ALA A 221 7.48 -18.91 2.14
C ALA A 221 6.12 -19.43 1.64
N GLN A 222 5.18 -18.54 1.30
CA GLN A 222 3.87 -18.91 0.77
C GLN A 222 3.99 -19.35 -0.69
N ARG A 223 3.99 -20.67 -0.88
CA ARG A 223 3.81 -21.30 -2.19
C ARG A 223 2.33 -21.54 -2.46
N THR A 224 1.89 -21.22 -3.67
CA THR A 224 0.59 -21.65 -4.17
C THR A 224 0.59 -23.16 -4.41
N THR A 225 -0.60 -23.75 -4.55
CA THR A 225 -0.78 -25.17 -4.90
C THR A 225 -0.05 -25.56 -6.20
N ASP A 226 0.11 -24.61 -7.11
CA ASP A 226 0.76 -24.79 -8.41
C ASP A 226 2.30 -24.63 -8.34
N GLY A 227 2.84 -24.36 -7.15
CA GLY A 227 4.28 -24.19 -6.92
C GLY A 227 4.81 -22.77 -7.16
N ASP A 228 3.97 -21.85 -7.62
CA ASP A 228 4.33 -20.44 -7.75
C ASP A 228 4.45 -19.78 -6.37
N ASN A 229 5.40 -18.87 -6.22
CA ASN A 229 5.49 -18.02 -5.04
C ASN A 229 4.70 -16.73 -5.27
N TYR A 230 3.87 -16.31 -4.30
CA TYR A 230 3.20 -15.01 -4.40
C TYR A 230 4.21 -13.85 -4.46
N TYR A 231 5.34 -14.01 -3.76
CA TYR A 231 6.42 -13.04 -3.80
C TYR A 231 6.98 -12.83 -5.22
N ASP A 232 7.16 -13.91 -6.00
CA ASP A 232 7.66 -13.81 -7.38
C ASP A 232 6.66 -13.11 -8.29
N LYS A 233 5.36 -13.24 -8.00
CA LYS A 233 4.30 -12.50 -8.71
C LYS A 233 4.34 -11.02 -8.37
N LEU A 234 4.57 -10.65 -7.10
CA LEU A 234 4.75 -9.25 -6.72
C LEU A 234 5.96 -8.63 -7.41
N LEU A 235 7.08 -9.36 -7.51
CA LEU A 235 8.25 -8.91 -8.27
C LEU A 235 7.90 -8.69 -9.74
N ALA A 236 7.18 -9.62 -10.38
CA ALA A 236 6.76 -9.49 -11.76
C ALA A 236 5.77 -8.32 -11.99
N ASP A 237 4.78 -8.16 -11.11
CA ASP A 237 3.72 -7.16 -11.25
C ASP A 237 4.24 -5.73 -10.99
N THR A 238 5.16 -5.56 -10.03
CA THR A 238 5.82 -4.27 -9.78
C THR A 238 6.96 -4.00 -10.76
N GLY A 239 7.51 -5.08 -11.34
CA GLY A 239 8.80 -5.14 -12.03
C GLY A 239 9.95 -4.55 -11.19
N TYR A 240 9.88 -4.72 -9.88
CA TYR A 240 10.98 -4.39 -8.97
C TYR A 240 11.91 -5.59 -8.80
N SER A 241 13.18 -5.30 -8.55
CA SER A 241 14.11 -6.32 -8.01
C SER A 241 13.71 -6.72 -6.59
N GLU A 242 14.23 -7.86 -6.12
CA GLU A 242 14.03 -8.32 -4.74
C GLU A 242 14.40 -7.23 -3.73
N LEU A 243 15.50 -6.50 -4.00
CA LEU A 243 15.99 -5.45 -3.15
C LEU A 243 15.11 -4.19 -3.19
N GLN A 244 14.64 -3.77 -4.37
CA GLN A 244 13.68 -2.67 -4.51
C GLN A 244 12.39 -2.96 -3.77
N LEU A 245 11.83 -4.16 -3.98
CA LEU A 245 10.59 -4.56 -3.37
C LEU A 245 10.74 -4.66 -1.86
N ASP A 246 11.82 -5.28 -1.35
CA ASP A 246 12.10 -5.34 0.08
C ASP A 246 12.33 -3.94 0.69
N SER A 247 12.87 -2.99 -0.07
CA SER A 247 13.08 -1.61 0.38
C SER A 247 11.77 -0.83 0.43
N LEU A 248 10.94 -0.91 -0.62
CA LEU A 248 9.58 -0.35 -0.64
C LEU A 248 8.75 -0.93 0.50
N TYR A 249 8.80 -2.25 0.65
CA TYR A 249 8.09 -2.96 1.71
C TYR A 249 8.53 -2.48 3.08
N ASN A 250 9.84 -2.41 3.33
CA ASN A 250 10.33 -1.91 4.60
C ASN A 250 9.93 -0.45 4.87
N ALA A 251 10.02 0.44 3.87
CA ALA A 251 9.65 1.85 4.02
C ALA A 251 8.16 2.02 4.36
N ALA A 252 7.30 1.11 3.90
CA ALA A 252 5.87 1.15 4.16
C ALA A 252 5.44 0.48 5.48
N LYS A 253 6.32 -0.28 6.15
CA LYS A 253 6.03 -0.84 7.48
C LYS A 253 5.81 0.26 8.53
N PRO A 254 5.04 0.01 9.60
CA PRO A 254 5.01 0.90 10.77
C PRO A 254 6.42 1.12 11.34
N GLN A 255 6.75 2.35 11.75
CA GLN A 255 8.10 2.71 12.27
C GLN A 255 8.74 1.75 13.28
N PRO A 256 8.04 1.17 14.29
CA PRO A 256 8.68 0.21 15.18
C PRO A 256 9.13 -1.09 14.50
N ASP A 257 8.57 -1.41 13.34
CA ASP A 257 8.84 -2.63 12.57
C ASP A 257 9.75 -2.40 11.36
N GLN A 258 10.14 -1.14 11.10
CA GLN A 258 11.07 -0.78 10.03
C GLN A 258 12.50 -1.16 10.42
N TYR A 259 13.29 -1.60 9.43
CA TYR A 259 14.74 -1.68 9.59
C TYR A 259 15.30 -0.28 9.85
N THR A 260 15.88 -0.11 11.02
CA THR A 260 16.73 1.03 11.37
C THR A 260 18.16 0.75 10.92
N GLU A 261 18.89 1.80 10.54
CA GLU A 261 20.32 1.73 10.17
C GLU A 261 20.63 0.71 9.06
N ILE A 262 20.03 0.90 7.89
CA ILE A 262 20.28 0.04 6.73
C ILE A 262 21.70 0.30 6.19
N GLN A 263 22.57 -0.70 6.29
CA GLN A 263 23.90 -0.71 5.71
C GLN A 263 23.97 -1.75 4.60
N TYR A 264 24.65 -1.41 3.50
CA TYR A 264 24.92 -2.36 2.43
C TYR A 264 26.42 -2.66 2.39
N SER A 265 26.75 -3.93 2.19
CA SER A 265 28.14 -4.38 2.03
C SER A 265 28.21 -5.42 0.92
N LYS A 266 29.31 -5.44 0.18
CA LYS A 266 29.55 -6.48 -0.83
C LYS A 266 29.66 -7.84 -0.14
N ASN A 267 29.05 -8.85 -0.72
CA ASN A 267 29.21 -10.25 -0.33
C ASN A 267 29.71 -11.06 -1.54
N GLY A 268 30.99 -10.88 -1.87
CA GLY A 268 31.56 -11.39 -3.13
C GLY A 268 31.19 -10.52 -4.34
N ASN A 269 31.37 -11.07 -5.54
CA ASN A 269 31.28 -10.28 -6.77
C ASN A 269 29.85 -10.03 -7.28
N ARG A 270 28.80 -10.60 -6.70
CA ARG A 270 27.43 -10.46 -7.24
C ARG A 270 26.35 -10.24 -6.19
N TRP A 271 26.68 -10.49 -4.91
CA TRP A 271 25.72 -10.39 -3.83
C TRP A 271 25.89 -9.08 -3.05
N LEU A 272 24.76 -8.53 -2.65
CA LEU A 272 24.69 -7.41 -1.74
C LEU A 272 24.14 -7.88 -0.41
N LYS A 273 24.93 -7.73 0.65
CA LYS A 273 24.45 -7.95 2.01
C LYS A 273 23.83 -6.67 2.54
N ARG A 274 22.54 -6.70 2.83
CA ARG A 274 21.84 -5.67 3.62
C ARG A 274 21.88 -6.06 5.08
N ILE A 275 22.36 -5.15 5.91
CA ILE A 275 22.33 -5.24 7.37
C ILE A 275 21.32 -4.20 7.84
N GLY A 276 20.34 -4.62 8.61
CA GLY A 276 19.38 -3.70 9.26
C GLY A 276 19.15 -4.09 10.71
N PHE A 277 18.54 -3.21 11.49
CA PHE A 277 18.20 -3.45 12.88
C PHE A 277 16.69 -3.32 13.09
N VAL A 278 16.05 -4.36 13.62
CA VAL A 278 14.64 -4.33 14.04
C VAL A 278 14.61 -4.44 15.54
N ASN A 279 14.08 -3.45 16.25
CA ASN A 279 14.02 -3.44 17.72
C ASN A 279 15.41 -3.71 18.37
N GLY A 280 16.47 -3.16 17.78
CA GLY A 280 17.86 -3.34 18.25
C GLY A 280 18.48 -4.70 17.92
N GLN A 281 17.75 -5.63 17.29
CA GLN A 281 18.28 -6.90 16.81
C GLN A 281 18.77 -6.77 15.38
N LYS A 282 20.02 -7.19 15.13
CA LYS A 282 20.63 -7.22 13.81
C LYS A 282 19.96 -8.29 12.94
N VAL A 283 19.59 -7.93 11.72
CA VAL A 283 19.06 -8.82 10.70
C VAL A 283 19.88 -8.64 9.42
N GLU A 284 20.27 -9.75 8.78
CA GLU A 284 21.08 -9.76 7.56
C GLU A 284 20.33 -10.43 6.42
N TYR A 285 20.42 -9.87 5.22
CA TYR A 285 19.86 -10.41 3.99
C TYR A 285 20.88 -10.32 2.87
N ASP A 286 21.01 -11.38 2.07
CA ASP A 286 21.84 -11.40 0.88
C ASP A 286 20.97 -11.33 -0.36
N TYR A 287 21.22 -10.34 -1.22
CA TYR A 287 20.51 -10.11 -2.47
C TYR A 287 21.41 -10.43 -3.66
N ASP A 288 20.91 -11.20 -4.61
CA ASP A 288 21.55 -11.36 -5.91
C ASP A 288 21.14 -10.18 -6.81
N LEU A 289 22.13 -9.43 -7.31
CA LEU A 289 21.89 -8.28 -8.18
C LEU A 289 21.92 -8.62 -9.67
N GLY A 290 22.13 -9.89 -10.01
CA GLY A 290 22.13 -10.37 -11.40
C GLY A 290 23.39 -10.04 -12.18
N LEU A 291 24.14 -9.00 -11.78
CA LEU A 291 25.33 -8.53 -12.47
C LEU A 291 26.56 -8.50 -11.56
N PRO A 292 27.73 -8.93 -12.07
CA PRO A 292 28.95 -8.87 -11.29
C PRO A 292 29.40 -7.42 -11.06
N TYR A 293 29.87 -7.15 -9.84
CA TYR A 293 30.69 -6.01 -9.48
C TYR A 293 32.10 -6.20 -10.01
N THR A 294 32.73 -5.11 -10.43
CA THR A 294 34.19 -5.09 -10.48
C THR A 294 34.74 -4.93 -9.06
N GLU A 295 35.96 -5.41 -8.81
CA GLU A 295 36.60 -5.25 -7.49
C GLU A 295 36.73 -3.77 -7.10
N GLU A 296 36.82 -2.88 -8.10
CA GLU A 296 37.04 -1.43 -7.98
C GLU A 296 35.76 -0.64 -7.64
N GLU A 297 34.56 -1.21 -7.80
CA GLU A 297 33.29 -0.49 -7.62
C GLU A 297 32.83 -0.45 -6.16
N ASP A 298 33.05 0.63 -5.41
CA ASP A 298 32.49 0.71 -4.06
C ASP A 298 30.95 0.84 -4.06
N ILE A 299 30.31 0.38 -2.98
CA ILE A 299 28.87 0.56 -2.75
C ILE A 299 28.69 1.48 -1.57
N GLU A 300 27.90 2.52 -1.76
CA GLU A 300 27.59 3.51 -0.73
C GLU A 300 26.07 3.62 -0.54
N THR A 301 25.63 3.66 0.72
CA THR A 301 24.21 3.87 1.04
C THR A 301 23.87 5.35 0.99
N ILE A 302 23.01 5.77 0.08
CA ILE A 302 22.50 7.14 0.01
C ILE A 302 20.98 7.09 0.20
N LYS A 303 20.47 7.75 1.25
CA LYS A 303 19.04 7.77 1.62
C LYS A 303 18.43 6.36 1.77
N GLY A 304 19.20 5.40 2.29
CA GLY A 304 18.74 4.01 2.51
C GLY A 304 18.73 3.13 1.25
N LEU A 305 19.15 3.66 0.10
CA LEU A 305 19.33 2.90 -1.14
C LEU A 305 20.82 2.73 -1.44
N PRO A 306 21.25 1.57 -1.96
CA PRO A 306 22.64 1.37 -2.36
C PRO A 306 22.90 1.99 -3.75
N TYR A 307 23.98 2.76 -3.82
CA TYR A 307 24.52 3.34 -5.03
C TYR A 307 25.91 2.75 -5.29
N ARG A 308 26.16 2.41 -6.54
CA ARG A 308 27.49 2.13 -7.05
C ARG A 308 28.24 3.46 -7.16
N LYS A 309 29.38 3.54 -6.50
CA LYS A 309 30.31 4.67 -6.56
C LYS A 309 31.27 4.42 -7.72
N LEU A 310 31.14 5.24 -8.75
CA LEU A 310 32.00 5.21 -9.93
C LEU A 310 33.01 6.35 -9.81
N VAL A 311 34.27 6.06 -10.08
CA VAL A 311 35.33 7.08 -10.13
C VAL A 311 35.82 7.12 -11.58
N ASP A 312 35.64 8.26 -12.25
CA ASP A 312 36.14 8.42 -13.62
C ASP A 312 37.66 8.58 -13.67
N GLU A 313 38.23 8.57 -14.88
CA GLU A 313 39.68 8.74 -15.12
C GLU A 313 40.25 10.05 -14.54
N ASN A 314 39.40 11.06 -14.29
CA ASN A 314 39.80 12.35 -13.70
C ASN A 314 39.62 12.37 -12.17
N GLY A 315 39.24 11.26 -11.56
CA GLY A 315 38.95 11.18 -10.13
C GLY A 315 37.59 11.78 -9.74
N LYS A 316 36.71 12.11 -10.69
CA LYS A 316 35.35 12.58 -10.40
C LYS A 316 34.51 11.40 -9.95
N ILE A 317 33.88 11.56 -8.79
CA ILE A 317 32.97 10.57 -8.22
C ILE A 317 31.58 10.80 -8.80
N THR A 318 30.97 9.77 -9.37
CA THR A 318 29.54 9.71 -9.70
C THR A 318 28.89 8.56 -8.94
N TYR A 319 27.61 8.73 -8.61
CA TYR A 319 26.82 7.69 -7.96
C TYR A 319 25.75 7.22 -8.94
N GLU A 320 25.73 5.93 -9.19
CA GLU A 320 24.70 5.28 -10.00
C GLU A 320 23.90 4.35 -9.10
N ALA A 321 22.58 4.44 -9.10
CA ALA A 321 21.76 3.48 -8.34
C ALA A 321 22.12 2.07 -8.80
N VAL A 322 22.38 1.16 -7.86
CA VAL A 322 22.72 -0.23 -8.18
C VAL A 322 21.63 -0.80 -9.10
N GLU A 323 22.04 -1.55 -10.12
CA GLU A 323 21.13 -2.07 -11.13
C GLU A 323 20.04 -2.92 -10.50
N GLY A 324 18.79 -2.70 -10.93
CA GLY A 324 17.61 -3.16 -10.20
C GLY A 324 17.19 -2.26 -9.04
N ILE A 325 17.70 -1.03 -8.90
CA ILE A 325 17.21 0.02 -7.96
C ILE A 325 16.93 1.34 -8.65
N LYS A 326 17.32 1.47 -9.93
CA LYS A 326 16.93 2.62 -10.75
C LYS A 326 15.41 2.71 -10.75
N GLU A 327 14.86 3.68 -10.01
CA GLU A 327 13.59 4.28 -10.39
C GLU A 327 13.83 4.76 -11.82
N GLU A 328 13.15 4.14 -12.78
CA GLU A 328 13.21 4.65 -14.13
C GLU A 328 12.82 6.13 -14.02
N PRO A 329 13.67 7.08 -14.47
CA PRO A 329 13.18 8.43 -14.64
C PRO A 329 11.90 8.30 -15.44
N ASP A 330 10.84 8.94 -14.98
CA ASP A 330 9.52 8.91 -15.61
C ASP A 330 9.66 9.47 -17.04
N LYS A 331 10.15 8.63 -17.95
CA LYS A 331 10.31 8.93 -19.35
C LYS A 331 8.92 8.77 -19.94
N SER A 332 8.06 9.71 -19.56
CA SER A 332 7.24 10.34 -20.59
C SER A 332 8.18 10.62 -21.76
N PRO A 333 7.81 10.24 -23.00
CA PRO A 333 8.72 10.29 -24.12
C PRO A 333 9.11 11.77 -24.29
N THR A 334 10.32 12.10 -23.83
CA THR A 334 10.81 13.48 -23.72
C THR A 334 12.10 13.60 -24.49
N SER A 335 12.63 12.50 -25.03
CA SER A 335 13.82 12.57 -25.87
C SER A 335 13.45 13.21 -27.21
N VAL A 336 14.34 14.10 -27.68
CA VAL A 336 14.24 14.71 -29.03
C VAL A 336 14.16 13.63 -30.12
N GLN A 337 14.73 12.45 -29.87
CA GLN A 337 14.70 11.29 -30.78
C GLN A 337 13.30 10.68 -30.91
N GLU A 338 12.56 10.54 -29.80
CA GLU A 338 11.17 10.06 -29.83
C GLU A 338 10.22 11.10 -30.44
N TYR A 339 10.46 12.40 -30.20
CA TYR A 339 9.71 13.45 -30.87
C TYR A 339 9.90 13.43 -32.39
N GLU A 340 11.14 13.28 -32.88
CA GLU A 340 11.41 13.18 -34.31
C GLU A 340 10.79 11.92 -34.93
N TYR A 341 10.73 10.82 -34.17
CA TYR A 341 10.00 9.62 -34.57
C TYR A 341 8.48 9.85 -34.69
N TYR A 342 7.86 10.45 -33.66
CA TYR A 342 6.42 10.76 -33.65
C TYR A 342 6.04 11.77 -34.75
N LYS A 343 6.84 12.83 -34.88
CA LYS A 343 6.71 13.84 -35.93
C LYS A 343 6.76 13.22 -37.32
N LYS A 344 7.63 12.22 -37.53
CA LYS A 344 7.69 11.48 -38.79
C LYS A 344 6.41 10.68 -39.05
N GLN A 345 5.87 9.97 -38.05
CA GLN A 345 4.61 9.23 -38.21
C GLN A 345 3.42 10.15 -38.52
N GLU A 346 3.29 11.30 -37.85
CA GLU A 346 2.23 12.28 -38.13
C GLU A 346 2.34 12.84 -39.55
N LEU A 347 3.56 13.15 -40.00
CA LEU A 347 3.83 13.60 -41.36
C LEU A 347 3.48 12.53 -42.41
N ASP A 348 3.87 11.28 -42.17
CA ASP A 348 3.57 10.15 -43.04
C ASP A 348 2.05 9.88 -43.12
N ALA A 349 1.31 10.23 -42.06
CA ALA A 349 -0.15 10.16 -42.01
C ALA A 349 -0.86 11.43 -42.57
N GLY A 350 -0.12 12.40 -43.11
CA GLY A 350 -0.67 13.64 -43.67
C GLY A 350 -1.25 14.60 -42.62
N ARG A 351 -0.85 14.46 -41.35
CA ARG A 351 -1.28 15.29 -40.22
C ARG A 351 -0.18 16.28 -39.83
N THR A 352 -0.56 17.39 -39.21
CA THR A 352 0.39 18.39 -38.69
C THR A 352 0.90 17.93 -37.32
N PRO A 353 2.22 17.67 -37.16
CA PRO A 353 2.77 17.28 -35.86
C PRO A 353 2.56 18.37 -34.82
N LYS A 354 2.25 17.98 -33.58
CA LYS A 354 2.30 18.90 -32.43
C LYS A 354 3.73 19.45 -32.28
N SER A 355 3.90 20.68 -31.80
CA SER A 355 5.23 21.20 -31.46
C SER A 355 5.83 20.38 -30.31
N TYR A 356 7.16 20.34 -30.22
CA TYR A 356 7.86 19.63 -29.14
C TYR A 356 7.38 20.11 -27.74
N GLU A 357 7.12 21.41 -27.60
CA GLU A 357 6.59 22.06 -26.39
C GLU A 357 5.12 21.72 -26.09
N ALA A 358 4.34 21.29 -27.09
CA ALA A 358 2.98 20.80 -26.92
C ALA A 358 2.92 19.27 -26.76
N TRP A 359 4.07 18.59 -26.90
CA TRP A 359 4.22 17.15 -26.84
C TRP A 359 4.84 16.69 -25.51
N GLY A 360 5.75 17.49 -24.92
CA GLY A 360 6.22 17.32 -23.55
C GLY A 360 5.58 18.33 -22.60
N GLU A 361 5.21 17.90 -21.39
CA GLU A 361 5.06 18.85 -20.27
C GLU A 361 6.37 19.65 -20.15
N LYS A 362 6.25 20.96 -19.92
CA LYS A 362 7.40 21.89 -19.91
C LYS A 362 8.56 21.25 -19.14
N PRO A 363 9.80 21.23 -19.69
CA PRO A 363 10.94 20.87 -18.88
C PRO A 363 10.93 21.80 -17.66
N VAL A 364 10.93 21.21 -16.47
CA VAL A 364 11.23 21.95 -15.25
C VAL A 364 12.56 22.64 -15.52
N GLU A 365 12.55 23.97 -15.64
CA GLU A 365 13.77 24.74 -15.55
C GLU A 365 14.45 24.27 -14.26
N ILE A 366 15.61 23.63 -14.40
CA ILE A 366 16.51 23.42 -13.27
C ILE A 366 16.86 24.83 -12.80
N ILE A 367 16.11 25.31 -11.82
CA ILE A 367 16.47 26.48 -11.04
C ILE A 367 17.85 26.13 -10.48
N LYS A 368 18.86 26.88 -10.93
CA LYS A 368 20.22 26.84 -10.39
C LYS A 368 20.12 26.83 -8.87
N GLU A 369 20.85 25.89 -8.26
CA GLU A 369 21.08 25.76 -6.82
C GLU A 369 20.79 27.06 -6.03
N GLU A 370 19.62 27.13 -5.40
CA GLU A 370 19.43 28.04 -4.28
C GLU A 370 20.23 27.46 -3.11
N LYS A 371 21.43 27.99 -2.89
CA LYS A 371 22.11 27.84 -1.62
C LYS A 371 21.17 28.36 -0.54
N LEU A 372 20.73 27.47 0.36
CA LEU A 372 20.09 27.86 1.61
C LEU A 372 21.01 28.87 2.32
N LEU A 373 20.54 30.11 2.42
CA LEU A 373 21.24 31.16 3.14
C LEU A 373 21.33 30.72 4.61
N THR A 374 22.53 30.82 5.18
CA THR A 374 22.72 30.66 6.62
C THR A 374 21.90 31.73 7.37
N PRO A 375 21.53 31.48 8.64
CA PRO A 375 20.81 32.47 9.45
C PRO A 375 21.47 33.86 9.47
N GLU A 376 22.81 33.92 9.42
CA GLU A 376 23.57 35.17 9.35
C GLU A 376 23.40 35.89 8.00
N GLN A 377 23.32 35.14 6.90
CA GLN A 377 23.06 35.70 5.58
C GLN A 377 21.62 36.19 5.42
N ILE A 378 20.65 35.55 6.09
CA ILE A 378 19.26 36.02 6.14
C ILE A 378 19.17 37.32 6.92
N ALA A 379 19.86 37.42 8.06
CA ALA A 379 19.87 38.65 8.87
C ALA A 379 20.51 39.82 8.12
N GLN A 380 21.61 39.58 7.39
CA GLN A 380 22.25 40.60 6.55
C GLN A 380 21.33 41.04 5.40
N TYR A 381 20.64 40.10 4.75
CA TYR A 381 19.72 40.43 3.65
C TYR A 381 18.50 41.23 4.12
N GLN A 382 17.97 40.96 5.31
CA GLN A 382 16.88 41.74 5.92
C GLN A 382 17.33 43.15 6.34
N TYR A 383 18.61 43.31 6.71
CA TYR A 383 19.19 44.62 6.98
C TYR A 383 19.36 45.45 5.70
N ASP A 384 19.82 44.81 4.62
CA ASP A 384 20.10 45.47 3.35
C ASP A 384 18.81 45.78 2.54
N TYR A 385 17.72 45.06 2.79
CA TYR A 385 16.43 45.22 2.08
C TYR A 385 15.21 45.15 3.04
N PRO A 386 14.96 46.21 3.84
CA PRO A 386 13.95 46.20 4.90
C PRO A 386 12.49 46.08 4.39
N ASP A 387 12.24 46.33 3.10
CA ASP A 387 10.90 46.27 2.49
C ASP A 387 10.60 44.93 1.78
N ALA A 388 11.55 43.99 1.75
CA ALA A 388 11.37 42.68 1.12
C ALA A 388 10.63 41.71 2.06
N GLY A 389 9.29 41.72 2.00
CA GLY A 389 8.44 40.85 2.83
C GLY A 389 8.55 39.36 2.49
N ILE A 390 9.35 38.62 3.25
CA ILE A 390 9.36 37.14 3.24
C ILE A 390 8.40 36.65 4.33
N LYS A 391 7.33 35.93 3.94
CA LYS A 391 6.45 35.22 4.87
C LYS A 391 6.91 33.76 5.00
N MET A 392 7.11 33.30 6.24
CA MET A 392 7.28 31.88 6.56
C MET A 392 5.97 31.14 6.29
N GLY A 393 6.02 30.07 5.50
CA GLY A 393 4.87 29.23 5.19
C GLY A 393 4.61 28.25 6.34
N ASP A 394 3.50 28.43 7.05
CA ASP A 394 2.89 27.37 7.83
C ASP A 394 2.19 26.40 6.87
N THR A 395 2.46 25.10 7.02
CA THR A 395 1.73 24.02 6.32
C THR A 395 0.27 24.00 6.80
N ASN A 396 -0.62 24.64 6.04
CA ASN A 396 -2.06 24.57 6.21
C ASN A 396 -2.66 23.55 5.24
N ILE A 397 -3.56 22.70 5.76
CA ILE A 397 -4.40 21.79 4.97
C ILE A 397 -5.42 22.64 4.20
N THR A 398 -5.33 22.68 2.88
CA THR A 398 -6.30 23.36 2.00
C THR A 398 -7.51 22.47 1.76
N ALA A 399 -8.69 22.89 2.22
CA ALA A 399 -9.96 22.33 1.77
C ALA A 399 -10.46 23.14 0.56
N GLN A 400 -10.64 22.48 -0.58
CA GLN A 400 -11.24 23.04 -1.79
C GLN A 400 -12.60 22.40 -2.01
N THR A 401 -13.61 23.19 -2.39
CA THR A 401 -14.92 22.68 -2.79
C THR A 401 -15.32 23.21 -4.17
N LYS A 402 -16.01 22.38 -4.96
CA LYS A 402 -16.52 22.77 -6.28
C LYS A 402 -17.98 23.18 -6.17
N ILE A 403 -18.28 24.42 -6.55
CA ILE A 403 -19.66 24.91 -6.64
C ILE A 403 -20.07 24.90 -8.11
N GLY A 404 -21.33 24.57 -8.38
CA GLY A 404 -21.90 24.37 -9.72
C GLY A 404 -21.44 25.43 -10.73
N GLY A 405 -20.51 25.03 -11.60
CA GLY A 405 -19.74 25.92 -12.47
C GLY A 405 -18.27 25.52 -12.61
N GLY A 406 -17.75 24.66 -11.73
CA GLY A 406 -16.42 24.05 -11.86
C GLY A 406 -15.26 24.89 -11.33
N GLN A 407 -15.52 26.06 -10.74
CA GLN A 407 -14.51 26.81 -10.00
C GLN A 407 -14.28 26.18 -8.61
N GLU A 408 -13.01 25.96 -8.29
CA GLU A 408 -12.54 25.60 -6.96
C GLU A 408 -12.37 26.87 -6.12
N ILE A 409 -12.99 26.92 -4.95
CA ILE A 409 -12.89 28.05 -4.02
C ILE A 409 -12.12 27.62 -2.76
N ASP A 410 -11.15 28.45 -2.37
CA ASP A 410 -10.38 28.28 -1.13
C ASP A 410 -11.24 28.69 0.09
N LEU A 411 -11.47 27.75 1.00
CA LEU A 411 -12.33 27.93 2.16
C LEU A 411 -11.59 28.42 3.42
N THR A 412 -10.26 28.55 3.39
CA THR A 412 -9.40 28.77 4.57
C THR A 412 -9.62 30.11 5.28
N GLU A 413 -10.22 31.10 4.62
CA GLU A 413 -10.50 32.44 5.18
C GLU A 413 -11.98 32.83 5.01
N THR A 414 -12.88 31.87 5.13
CA THR A 414 -14.31 32.13 5.00
C THR A 414 -14.84 32.89 6.22
N THR A 415 -15.49 34.03 5.99
CA THR A 415 -16.20 34.81 7.01
C THR A 415 -17.71 34.69 6.84
N PHE A 416 -18.44 34.63 7.96
CA PHE A 416 -19.90 34.50 7.96
C PHE A 416 -20.54 35.75 8.55
N SER A 417 -21.52 36.32 7.85
CA SER A 417 -22.33 37.45 8.31
C SER A 417 -23.79 37.20 7.96
N GLY A 418 -24.60 36.83 8.96
CA GLY A 418 -25.97 36.37 8.73
C GLY A 418 -26.01 35.06 7.94
N LEU A 419 -26.81 35.02 6.88
CA LEU A 419 -26.90 33.88 5.97
C LEU A 419 -25.93 33.96 4.79
N THR A 420 -24.88 34.79 4.87
CA THR A 420 -23.91 34.96 3.77
C THR A 420 -22.51 34.56 4.21
N ALA A 421 -21.89 33.65 3.46
CA ALA A 421 -20.46 33.35 3.51
C ALA A 421 -19.72 34.27 2.52
N THR A 422 -18.62 34.88 2.96
CA THR A 422 -17.68 35.62 2.09
C THR A 422 -16.35 34.88 2.09
N PHE A 423 -15.89 34.46 0.91
CA PHE A 423 -14.66 33.70 0.72
C PHE A 423 -13.45 34.63 0.54
N LYS A 424 -12.24 34.05 0.54
CA LYS A 424 -10.97 34.78 0.45
C LYS A 424 -10.84 35.64 -0.80
N ASP A 425 -11.38 35.18 -1.92
CA ASP A 425 -11.40 35.90 -3.20
C ASP A 425 -12.46 37.03 -3.25
N GLY A 426 -13.22 37.22 -2.16
CA GLY A 426 -14.29 38.21 -2.05
C GLY A 426 -15.63 37.75 -2.62
N SER A 427 -15.71 36.55 -3.20
CA SER A 427 -16.98 35.98 -3.65
C SER A 427 -17.90 35.70 -2.46
N LYS A 428 -19.22 35.73 -2.72
CA LYS A 428 -20.25 35.59 -1.67
C LYS A 428 -21.24 34.50 -2.03
N MET A 429 -21.58 33.69 -1.03
CA MET A 429 -22.64 32.69 -1.13
C MET A 429 -23.70 32.98 -0.06
N THR A 430 -24.95 33.19 -0.48
CA THR A 430 -26.08 33.43 0.42
C THR A 430 -26.94 32.18 0.51
N PHE A 431 -27.21 31.73 1.73
CA PHE A 431 -28.03 30.58 2.03
C PHE A 431 -29.49 30.98 2.23
N PRO A 432 -30.45 30.13 1.82
CA PRO A 432 -31.87 30.42 1.95
C PRO A 432 -32.35 30.42 3.41
N ASP A 433 -31.69 29.67 4.28
CA ASP A 433 -32.01 29.54 5.70
C ASP A 433 -30.77 29.11 6.52
N GLN A 434 -30.92 29.16 7.85
CA GLN A 434 -29.85 28.79 8.79
C GLN A 434 -29.46 27.31 8.67
N GLN A 435 -30.42 26.42 8.37
CA GLN A 435 -30.16 24.99 8.25
C GLN A 435 -29.23 24.68 7.08
N SER A 436 -29.39 25.35 5.95
CA SER A 436 -28.53 25.22 4.77
C SER A 436 -27.12 25.75 5.03
N LEU A 437 -27.00 26.84 5.81
CA LEU A 437 -25.72 27.37 6.24
C LEU A 437 -24.98 26.42 7.21
N ASP A 438 -25.71 25.83 8.16
CA ASP A 438 -25.14 24.88 9.12
C ASP A 438 -24.70 23.58 8.43
N GLN A 439 -25.49 23.10 7.45
CA GLN A 439 -25.11 21.96 6.61
C GLN A 439 -23.84 22.26 5.81
N PHE A 440 -23.74 23.43 5.19
CA PHE A 440 -22.54 23.85 4.47
C PHE A 440 -21.29 23.89 5.38
N LYS A 441 -21.42 24.40 6.60
CA LYS A 441 -20.32 24.39 7.58
C LYS A 441 -19.92 22.98 7.98
N GLN A 442 -20.89 22.09 8.19
CA GLN A 442 -20.65 20.70 8.55
C GLN A 442 -19.95 19.94 7.43
N ASP A 443 -20.43 20.05 6.19
CA ASP A 443 -19.87 19.35 5.03
C ASP A 443 -18.42 19.75 4.75
N ASN A 444 -18.02 20.95 5.17
CA ASN A 444 -16.68 21.50 4.96
C ASN A 444 -15.85 21.61 6.27
N ASN A 445 -16.29 21.01 7.38
CA ASN A 445 -15.63 21.08 8.70
C ASN A 445 -15.25 22.51 9.16
N LEU A 446 -16.13 23.49 8.93
CA LEU A 446 -15.92 24.89 9.32
C LEU A 446 -16.50 25.13 10.72
N THR A 447 -15.67 25.63 11.65
CA THR A 447 -16.12 26.02 13.00
C THR A 447 -16.01 27.53 13.21
N GLU A 448 -17.07 28.16 13.73
CA GLU A 448 -17.03 29.57 14.14
C GLU A 448 -16.35 29.70 15.51
N GLN A 449 -15.25 30.47 15.57
CA GLN A 449 -14.71 30.93 16.85
C GLN A 449 -15.32 32.31 17.17
N LYS A 450 -16.08 32.40 18.26
CA LYS A 450 -16.50 33.69 18.83
C LYS A 450 -15.45 34.12 19.86
N THR A 451 -14.84 35.28 19.64
CA THR A 451 -14.04 35.99 20.64
C THR A 451 -14.76 37.26 21.09
N GLU A 452 -14.47 37.74 22.30
CA GLU A 452 -15.14 38.89 22.92
C GLU A 452 -14.97 40.22 22.14
N GLU A 453 -14.06 40.29 21.17
CA GLU A 453 -13.77 41.49 20.36
C GLU A 453 -14.32 41.47 18.92
N GLY A 454 -15.08 40.45 18.51
CA GLY A 454 -15.68 40.34 17.17
C GLY A 454 -15.54 38.96 16.52
N ILE A 455 -16.11 38.82 15.31
CA ILE A 455 -16.14 37.57 14.54
C ILE A 455 -14.82 37.40 13.78
N THR A 456 -14.03 36.37 14.10
CA THR A 456 -12.82 35.96 13.34
C THR A 456 -13.15 34.92 12.25
N PRO A 457 -12.29 34.74 11.22
CA PRO A 457 -12.49 33.74 10.17
C PRO A 457 -12.64 32.32 10.72
N ALA A 458 -13.47 31.49 10.08
CA ALA A 458 -13.66 30.09 10.48
C ALA A 458 -12.39 29.26 10.22
N LYS A 459 -12.02 28.38 11.15
CA LYS A 459 -10.87 27.46 11.00
C LYS A 459 -11.35 26.04 10.74
N ILE A 460 -10.60 25.33 9.89
CA ILE A 460 -10.76 23.89 9.64
C ILE A 460 -10.26 23.13 10.87
N THR A 461 -11.06 22.22 11.40
CA THR A 461 -10.65 21.32 12.49
C THR A 461 -10.58 19.87 12.01
N THR A 462 -9.48 19.18 12.33
CA THR A 462 -9.35 17.72 12.14
C THR A 462 -10.12 16.99 13.25
N PRO A 463 -11.05 16.06 12.93
CA PRO A 463 -11.82 15.36 13.94
C PRO A 463 -10.99 14.33 14.71
N ILE A 464 -11.10 14.36 16.04
CA ILE A 464 -10.70 13.25 16.94
C ILE A 464 -11.95 12.41 17.16
N TYR A 465 -11.99 11.19 16.63
CA TYR A 465 -13.16 10.31 16.75
C TYR A 465 -13.28 9.71 18.17
N GLY A 466 -14.33 10.10 18.88
CA GLY A 466 -14.88 9.40 20.04
C GLY A 466 -16.26 8.82 19.71
N THR A 467 -16.53 7.60 20.19
CA THR A 467 -17.73 6.81 19.88
C THR A 467 -19.02 7.44 20.41
N SER A 468 -19.95 7.83 19.52
CA SER A 468 -21.33 8.19 19.87
C SER A 468 -22.35 7.42 19.02
N GLU A 469 -23.59 7.25 19.51
CA GLU A 469 -24.69 6.57 18.79
C GLU A 469 -24.98 7.14 17.40
N LEU A 470 -24.60 8.39 17.16
CA LEU A 470 -24.75 9.04 15.86
C LEU A 470 -23.90 8.35 14.79
N ALA A 471 -22.68 7.90 15.14
CA ALA A 471 -21.79 7.15 14.24
C ALA A 471 -22.38 5.78 13.86
N LYS A 472 -23.18 5.16 14.75
CA LYS A 472 -23.89 3.91 14.43
C LYS A 472 -25.01 4.14 13.42
N LYS A 473 -25.75 5.26 13.53
CA LYS A 473 -26.82 5.61 12.57
C LYS A 473 -26.29 6.01 11.20
N THR A 474 -25.20 6.79 11.15
CA THR A 474 -24.55 7.16 9.88
C THR A 474 -24.01 5.91 9.15
N ASN A 475 -23.33 5.01 9.87
CA ASN A 475 -22.86 3.73 9.31
C ASN A 475 -24.00 2.84 8.77
N LEU A 476 -25.19 2.85 9.40
CA LEU A 476 -26.34 2.10 8.91
C LEU A 476 -26.86 2.69 7.60
N VAL A 477 -26.99 4.02 7.51
CA VAL A 477 -27.48 4.70 6.29
C VAL A 477 -26.53 4.49 5.11
N ASP A 478 -25.22 4.58 5.34
CA ASP A 478 -24.23 4.41 4.27
C ASP A 478 -24.12 2.96 3.81
N ARG A 479 -24.22 1.98 4.72
CA ARG A 479 -24.32 0.55 4.36
C ARG A 479 -25.60 0.23 3.58
N LEU A 480 -26.73 0.85 3.95
CA LEU A 480 -28.00 0.70 3.23
C LEU A 480 -27.89 1.23 1.80
N LYS A 481 -27.30 2.42 1.60
CA LYS A 481 -27.05 2.99 0.27
C LYS A 481 -26.14 2.09 -0.56
N PHE A 482 -25.03 1.61 0.02
CA PHE A 482 -24.07 0.76 -0.68
C PHE A 482 -24.68 -0.57 -1.15
N LYS A 483 -25.37 -1.30 -0.27
CA LYS A 483 -26.03 -2.57 -0.64
C LYS A 483 -27.19 -2.35 -1.63
N GLN A 484 -27.85 -1.19 -1.57
CA GLN A 484 -28.89 -0.81 -2.52
C GLN A 484 -28.32 -0.55 -3.93
N ASP A 485 -27.18 0.15 -4.04
CA ASP A 485 -26.48 0.35 -5.32
C ASP A 485 -26.03 -0.98 -5.94
N GLN A 486 -25.61 -1.94 -5.12
CA GLN A 486 -25.29 -3.30 -5.57
C GLN A 486 -26.53 -4.04 -6.11
N ASN A 487 -27.67 -3.99 -5.41
CA ASN A 487 -28.90 -4.66 -5.86
C ASN A 487 -29.49 -4.04 -7.14
N VAL A 488 -29.37 -2.71 -7.32
CA VAL A 488 -29.75 -2.02 -8.54
C VAL A 488 -28.86 -2.44 -9.71
N LYS A 489 -27.54 -2.53 -9.50
CA LYS A 489 -26.58 -3.02 -10.51
C LYS A 489 -26.84 -4.49 -10.90
N MET A 490 -27.39 -5.30 -9.98
CA MET A 490 -27.74 -6.71 -10.23
C MET A 490 -29.17 -6.94 -10.74
N GLY A 491 -29.98 -5.89 -10.95
CA GLY A 491 -31.36 -6.02 -11.46
C GLY A 491 -32.34 -6.68 -10.47
N GLN A 492 -32.00 -6.76 -9.19
CA GLN A 492 -32.82 -7.40 -8.16
C GLN A 492 -33.61 -6.35 -7.36
N ALA A 493 -34.84 -6.05 -7.80
CA ALA A 493 -35.67 -4.99 -7.21
C ALA A 493 -36.37 -5.35 -5.87
N LYS A 494 -35.93 -6.38 -5.13
CA LYS A 494 -36.64 -6.82 -3.91
C LYS A 494 -35.82 -6.64 -2.63
N ASN A 495 -36.24 -5.68 -1.81
CA ASN A 495 -35.72 -5.36 -0.46
C ASN A 495 -35.92 -6.47 0.60
N VAL A 496 -36.44 -7.65 0.23
CA VAL A 496 -36.79 -8.72 1.16
C VAL A 496 -35.53 -9.31 1.83
N GLY A 497 -34.43 -9.47 1.08
CA GLY A 497 -33.17 -9.98 1.62
C GLY A 497 -32.53 -9.03 2.65
N LEU A 498 -32.57 -7.72 2.38
CA LEU A 498 -31.96 -6.70 3.25
C LEU A 498 -32.69 -6.57 4.60
N ARG A 499 -34.01 -6.74 4.58
CA ARG A 499 -34.85 -6.69 5.79
C ARG A 499 -34.55 -7.85 6.75
N GLU A 500 -34.39 -9.06 6.21
CA GLU A 500 -34.09 -10.26 7.01
C GLU A 500 -32.67 -10.26 7.55
N GLU A 501 -31.71 -9.70 6.79
CA GLU A 501 -30.31 -9.60 7.19
C GLU A 501 -30.13 -8.60 8.34
N LEU A 502 -30.75 -7.42 8.26
CA LEU A 502 -30.68 -6.40 9.31
C LEU A 502 -31.42 -6.80 10.59
N ALA A 503 -32.51 -7.57 10.46
CA ALA A 503 -33.20 -8.14 11.61
C ALA A 503 -32.33 -9.17 12.35
N LYS A 504 -31.49 -9.94 11.64
CA LYS A 504 -30.52 -10.87 12.26
C LYS A 504 -29.39 -10.14 13.00
N GLU A 505 -29.07 -8.91 12.59
CA GLU A 505 -28.10 -8.03 13.27
C GLU A 505 -28.69 -7.29 14.49
N GLY A 506 -29.95 -7.53 14.83
CA GLY A 506 -30.59 -7.00 16.05
C GLY A 506 -31.21 -5.61 15.89
N TYR A 507 -31.34 -5.10 14.66
CA TYR A 507 -32.04 -3.84 14.41
C TYR A 507 -33.57 -4.04 14.52
N PRO A 508 -34.31 -3.12 15.18
CA PRO A 508 -35.76 -3.22 15.28
C PRO A 508 -36.42 -3.17 13.90
N ILE A 509 -37.30 -4.15 13.61
CA ILE A 509 -38.01 -4.26 12.33
C ILE A 509 -38.76 -2.97 11.99
N GLU A 510 -39.28 -2.26 13.00
CA GLU A 510 -40.00 -1.00 12.84
C GLU A 510 -39.10 0.15 12.35
N GLU A 511 -37.83 0.18 12.72
CA GLU A 511 -36.86 1.18 12.22
C GLU A 511 -36.39 0.83 10.80
N ILE A 512 -36.19 -0.46 10.53
CA ILE A 512 -35.87 -0.98 9.19
C ILE A 512 -37.00 -0.61 8.21
N ASP A 513 -38.26 -0.86 8.58
CA ASP A 513 -39.43 -0.61 7.73
C ASP A 513 -39.66 0.90 7.48
N LYS A 514 -39.39 1.77 8.47
CA LYS A 514 -39.45 3.23 8.30
C LYS A 514 -38.43 3.75 7.29
N LEU A 515 -37.25 3.14 7.23
CA LEU A 515 -36.19 3.53 6.30
C LEU A 515 -36.43 2.97 4.89
N LEU A 516 -36.92 1.73 4.78
CA LEU A 516 -37.12 1.08 3.48
C LEU A 516 -38.40 1.51 2.75
N ASN A 517 -39.48 1.87 3.46
CA ASN A 517 -40.76 2.21 2.82
C ASN A 517 -40.71 3.44 1.91
N PRO A 518 -40.13 4.60 2.30
CA PRO A 518 -40.04 5.77 1.42
C PRO A 518 -39.18 5.52 0.17
N LEU A 519 -38.16 4.66 0.30
CA LEU A 519 -37.24 4.30 -0.78
C LEU A 519 -37.90 3.33 -1.78
N GLY A 520 -38.69 2.38 -1.29
CA GLY A 520 -39.46 1.46 -2.14
C GLY A 520 -40.49 2.19 -3.02
N THR A 521 -41.17 3.21 -2.47
CA THR A 521 -42.16 4.00 -3.23
C THR A 521 -41.50 4.80 -4.36
N LYS A 522 -40.37 5.46 -4.10
CA LYS A 522 -39.62 6.21 -5.12
C LYS A 522 -39.04 5.32 -6.23
N LEU A 523 -38.66 4.10 -5.90
CA LEU A 523 -38.17 3.11 -6.88
C LEU A 523 -39.30 2.52 -7.74
N ALA A 524 -40.49 2.32 -7.17
CA ALA A 524 -41.67 1.94 -7.94
C ALA A 524 -42.07 3.05 -8.93
N GLU A 525 -41.97 4.32 -8.51
CA GLU A 525 -42.17 5.48 -9.39
C GLU A 525 -41.11 5.58 -10.48
N ALA A 526 -39.83 5.37 -10.17
CA ALA A 526 -38.74 5.37 -11.15
C ALA A 526 -38.83 4.20 -12.14
N GLY A 527 -39.17 2.99 -11.67
CA GLY A 527 -39.39 1.83 -12.53
C GLY A 527 -40.59 2.02 -13.45
N LYS A 528 -41.67 2.63 -12.96
CA LYS A 528 -42.81 3.02 -13.80
C LYS A 528 -42.40 4.07 -14.84
N TRP A 529 -41.65 5.10 -14.45
CA TRP A 529 -41.15 6.12 -15.38
C TRP A 529 -40.27 5.52 -16.48
N ILE A 530 -39.35 4.60 -16.15
CA ILE A 530 -38.52 3.88 -17.13
C ILE A 530 -39.39 3.03 -18.06
N THR A 531 -40.38 2.31 -17.51
CA THR A 531 -41.28 1.47 -18.31
C THR A 531 -42.16 2.31 -19.24
N ASP A 532 -42.62 3.47 -18.79
CA ASP A 532 -43.36 4.44 -19.60
C ASP A 532 -42.46 5.01 -20.72
N LEU A 533 -41.19 5.34 -20.40
CA LEU A 533 -40.19 5.81 -21.36
C LEU A 533 -39.91 4.81 -22.50
N PHE A 534 -39.86 3.51 -22.17
CA PHE A 534 -39.56 2.46 -23.16
C PHE A 534 -40.81 1.86 -23.84
N SER A 535 -42.01 2.09 -23.31
CA SER A 535 -43.27 1.63 -23.93
C SER A 535 -43.87 2.61 -24.94
N GLY A 536 -43.26 3.79 -25.13
CA GLY A 536 -43.71 4.78 -26.11
C GLY A 536 -44.99 5.52 -25.72
N ASN A 537 -45.45 5.36 -24.48
CA ASN A 537 -46.49 6.21 -23.91
C ASN A 537 -45.81 7.47 -23.36
N LYS A 538 -46.22 8.64 -23.88
CA LYS A 538 -45.67 9.95 -23.48
C LYS A 538 -45.79 10.24 -22.00
#